data_AF-A0ABC9WFZ7-F1
#
_entry.id   AF-A0ABC9WFZ7-F1
#
_cell.length_a   1.000
_cell.length_b   1.000
_cell.length_c   1.000
_cell.angle_alpha   90.00
_cell.angle_beta   90.00
_cell.angle_gamma   90.00
#
_symmetry.space_group_name_H-M   'P 1'
#
loop_
_entity.id
_entity.type
_entity.pdbx_description
1 polymer ?
#
loop_
_entity_poly.entity_id
_entity_poly.type
_entity_poly.pdbx_seq_one_letter_code
_entity_poly.pdbx_strand_id
1 'polypeptide(L)'
;MGSVVQWKCIYTNACNMGNNQEELEAIVQWENYDIVAITEAWCDDSCNWTAAMDGYKLFRRDRQGRRGGVVALYVRECFECLELNDGDNRVECLWVRIRGKANKADIMVGVCYRPPNQGEEADEIFYK
;
A
#
# COMPACT_ATOMS: atom_id res chain seq x y z
N MET A 1 -30.90 -13.60 -0.23
CA MET A 1 -30.23 -12.33 -0.57
C MET A 1 -28.76 -12.50 -0.27
N GLY A 2 -27.89 -12.56 -1.28
CA GLY A 2 -26.46 -12.68 -1.04
C GLY A 2 -25.94 -11.39 -0.39
N SER A 3 -25.18 -11.50 0.70
CA SER A 3 -24.57 -10.31 1.30
C SER A 3 -23.61 -9.70 0.27
N VAL A 4 -23.77 -8.41 0.03
CA VAL A 4 -22.77 -7.64 -0.71
C VAL A 4 -21.56 -7.53 0.20
N VAL A 5 -20.43 -8.07 -0.26
CA VAL A 5 -19.17 -7.96 0.48
C VAL A 5 -18.62 -6.57 0.17
N GLN A 6 -18.64 -5.67 1.16
CA GLN A 6 -18.08 -4.33 1.04
C GLN A 6 -16.68 -4.34 1.63
N TRP A 7 -15.70 -3.83 0.88
CA TRP A 7 -14.33 -3.65 1.38
C TRP A 7 -14.16 -2.23 1.89
N LYS A 8 -13.49 -2.08 3.04
CA LYS A 8 -13.17 -0.77 3.61
C LYS A 8 -11.70 -0.47 3.35
N CYS A 9 -11.43 0.63 2.66
CA CYS A 9 -10.07 1.03 2.30
C CYS A 9 -9.76 2.41 2.86
N ILE A 10 -8.51 2.65 3.24
CA ILE A 10 -8.00 3.98 3.58
C ILE A 10 -6.73 4.26 2.78
N TYR A 11 -6.58 5.51 2.36
CA TYR A 11 -5.39 6.03 1.72
C TYR A 11 -4.88 7.21 2.55
N THR A 12 -3.59 7.20 2.89
CA THR A 12 -2.96 8.31 3.61
C THR A 12 -1.56 8.59 3.09
N ASN A 13 -1.22 9.86 2.99
CA ASN A 13 0.17 10.28 2.87
C ASN A 13 0.70 10.43 4.29
N ALA A 14 1.60 9.54 4.70
CA ALA A 14 2.03 9.50 6.09
C ALA A 14 3.12 10.51 6.41
N CYS A 15 3.93 10.98 5.45
CA CYS A 15 5.07 11.93 5.54
C CYS A 15 6.15 11.62 6.62
N ASN A 16 5.72 11.25 7.83
CA ASN A 16 6.48 10.80 8.98
C ASN A 16 5.74 9.62 9.64
N MET A 17 6.06 8.40 9.22
CA MET A 17 5.41 7.20 9.77
C MET A 17 5.83 6.96 11.22
N GLY A 18 7.09 7.26 11.58
CA GLY A 18 7.61 6.98 12.93
C GLY A 18 6.84 7.64 14.06
N ASN A 19 6.39 8.89 13.87
CA ASN A 19 5.60 9.58 14.91
C ASN A 19 4.11 9.21 14.91
N ASN A 20 3.57 8.78 13.76
CA ASN A 20 2.13 8.56 13.57
C ASN A 20 1.77 7.07 13.52
N GLN A 21 2.73 6.18 13.74
CA GLN A 21 2.54 4.74 13.59
C GLN A 21 1.48 4.19 14.54
N GLU A 22 1.56 4.53 15.82
CA GLU A 22 0.61 4.05 16.85
C GLU A 22 -0.81 4.56 16.59
N GLU A 23 -0.96 5.82 16.17
CA GLU A 23 -2.27 6.39 15.84
C GLU A 23 -2.88 5.73 14.61
N LEU A 24 -2.07 5.51 13.56
CA LEU A 24 -2.54 4.84 12.35
C LEU A 24 -2.93 3.39 12.65
N GLU A 25 -2.12 2.67 13.43
CA GLU A 25 -2.42 1.31 13.88
C GLU A 25 -3.74 1.27 14.65
N ALA A 26 -3.92 2.16 15.62
CA ALA A 26 -5.14 2.24 16.41
C ALA A 26 -6.38 2.51 15.53
N ILE A 27 -6.30 3.44 14.58
CA ILE A 27 -7.39 3.74 13.65
C ILE A 27 -7.66 2.52 12.75
N VAL A 28 -6.63 1.86 12.24
CA VAL A 28 -6.76 0.71 11.34
C VAL A 28 -7.45 -0.46 12.02
N GLN A 29 -7.04 -0.74 13.26
CA GLN A 29 -7.64 -1.80 14.07
C GLN A 29 -9.07 -1.44 14.51
N TRP A 30 -9.30 -0.21 14.96
CA TRP A 30 -10.62 0.24 15.43
C TRP A 30 -11.66 0.27 14.32
N GLU A 31 -11.30 0.85 13.18
CA GLU A 31 -12.20 0.98 12.04
C GLU A 31 -12.25 -0.28 11.16
N ASN A 32 -11.38 -1.25 11.42
CA ASN A 32 -11.32 -2.55 10.77
C ASN A 32 -11.25 -2.42 9.23
N TYR A 33 -10.23 -1.71 8.73
CA TYR A 33 -9.98 -1.58 7.29
C TYR A 33 -9.50 -2.90 6.68
N ASP A 34 -9.88 -3.19 5.45
CA ASP A 34 -9.40 -4.37 4.71
C ASP A 34 -8.07 -4.08 4.00
N ILE A 35 -7.90 -2.83 3.56
CA ILE A 35 -6.75 -2.35 2.77
C ILE A 35 -6.33 -0.97 3.29
N VAL A 36 -5.04 -0.79 3.53
CA VAL A 36 -4.44 0.48 3.97
C VAL A 36 -3.31 0.81 3.00
N ALA A 37 -3.48 1.89 2.24
CA ALA A 37 -2.47 2.40 1.32
C ALA A 37 -1.76 3.61 1.93
N ILE A 38 -0.44 3.59 1.94
CA ILE A 38 0.41 4.64 2.51
C ILE A 38 1.42 5.10 1.46
N THR A 39 1.49 6.42 1.26
CA THR A 39 2.48 7.07 0.38
C THR A 39 3.34 8.08 1.15
N GLU A 40 4.49 8.42 0.57
CA GLU A 40 5.52 9.29 1.18
C GLU A 40 5.83 8.88 2.62
N ALA A 41 5.88 7.58 2.88
CA ALA A 41 6.18 7.09 4.20
C ALA A 41 7.71 7.13 4.39
N TRP A 42 8.17 7.73 5.48
CA TRP A 42 9.59 7.72 5.83
C TRP A 42 9.69 7.12 7.21
N CYS A 43 10.60 6.17 7.36
CA CYS A 43 11.06 5.81 8.68
C CYS A 43 12.55 5.53 8.68
N ASP A 44 13.17 5.85 9.81
CA ASP A 44 14.51 5.42 10.14
C ASP A 44 14.54 3.92 10.52
N ASP A 45 15.71 3.45 10.97
CA ASP A 45 15.92 2.05 11.35
C ASP A 45 15.06 1.60 12.57
N SER A 46 14.27 2.50 13.17
CA SER A 46 13.45 2.21 14.34
C SER A 46 12.02 1.76 14.03
N CYS A 47 11.47 2.01 12.84
CA CYS A 47 10.12 1.49 12.52
C CYS A 47 10.15 0.03 12.14
N ASN A 48 9.45 -0.76 12.94
CA ASN A 48 9.09 -2.12 12.55
C ASN A 48 7.78 -2.11 11.74
N TRP A 49 7.89 -1.91 10.43
CA TRP A 49 6.76 -1.89 9.49
C TRP A 49 5.89 -3.15 9.53
N THR A 50 6.50 -4.31 9.80
CA THR A 50 5.81 -5.60 9.88
C THR A 50 5.04 -5.73 11.19
N ALA A 51 5.62 -5.30 12.31
CA ALA A 51 4.94 -5.33 13.60
C ALA A 51 3.87 -4.24 13.76
N ALA A 52 3.97 -3.15 12.99
CA ALA A 52 3.05 -2.01 13.04
C ALA A 52 1.58 -2.34 12.75
N MET A 53 1.31 -3.44 12.04
CA MET A 53 -0.02 -3.77 11.53
C MET A 53 -0.22 -5.29 11.62
N ASP A 54 -0.27 -5.82 12.85
CA ASP A 54 -0.50 -7.25 13.08
C ASP A 54 -1.82 -7.72 12.41
N GLY A 55 -1.78 -8.89 11.77
CA GLY A 55 -2.87 -9.42 10.96
C GLY A 55 -3.00 -8.81 9.54
N TYR A 56 -2.01 -8.02 9.09
CA TYR A 56 -1.90 -7.54 7.71
C TYR A 56 -0.60 -8.00 7.04
N LYS A 57 -0.71 -8.30 5.74
CA LYS A 57 0.41 -8.49 4.83
C LYS A 57 0.90 -7.14 4.35
N LEU A 58 2.18 -6.87 4.59
CA LEU A 58 2.86 -5.68 4.11
C LEU A 58 3.47 -5.93 2.73
N PHE A 59 3.12 -5.06 1.79
CA PHE A 59 3.80 -4.90 0.51
C PHE A 59 4.43 -3.52 0.49
N ARG A 60 5.72 -3.42 0.14
CA ARG A 60 6.47 -2.17 0.29
C ARG A 60 7.47 -2.01 -0.85
N ARG A 61 7.55 -0.79 -1.38
CA ARG A 61 8.57 -0.40 -2.35
C ARG A 61 9.27 0.87 -1.88
N ASP A 62 10.58 0.74 -1.70
CA ASP A 62 11.48 1.84 -1.32
C ASP A 62 12.06 2.53 -2.55
N ARG A 63 12.15 3.87 -2.52
CA ARG A 63 12.86 4.63 -3.53
C ARG A 63 14.36 4.38 -3.46
N GLN A 64 14.97 4.01 -4.59
CA GLN A 64 16.42 3.83 -4.68
C GLN A 64 17.16 5.18 -4.65
N GLY A 65 18.21 5.27 -3.81
CA GLY A 65 19.23 6.33 -3.91
C GLY A 65 18.91 7.67 -3.24
N ARG A 66 17.76 7.80 -2.56
CA ARG A 66 17.47 8.94 -1.69
C ARG A 66 16.94 8.41 -0.37
N ARG A 67 17.17 9.14 0.74
CA ARG A 67 16.28 8.95 1.89
C ARG A 67 14.87 9.22 1.37
N GLY A 68 13.97 8.33 1.77
CA GLY A 68 12.53 8.13 1.52
C GLY A 68 11.83 8.62 0.25
N GLY A 69 10.50 8.58 0.35
CA GLY A 69 9.64 8.11 -0.72
C GLY A 69 9.52 6.60 -0.59
N VAL A 70 8.60 6.17 0.28
CA VAL A 70 8.19 4.76 0.37
C VAL A 70 6.70 4.71 0.07
N VAL A 71 6.35 3.73 -0.75
CA VAL A 71 4.98 3.34 -0.99
C VAL A 71 4.76 1.99 -0.31
N ALA A 72 3.75 1.94 0.56
CA ALA A 72 3.39 0.73 1.29
C ALA A 72 1.90 0.44 1.13
N LEU A 73 1.57 -0.84 1.02
CA LEU A 73 0.20 -1.34 0.98
C LEU A 73 0.08 -2.46 1.99
N TYR A 74 -0.82 -2.29 2.96
CA TYR A 74 -1.20 -3.33 3.90
C TYR A 74 -2.53 -3.94 3.46
N VAL A 75 -2.57 -5.25 3.37
CA VAL A 75 -3.78 -6.00 3.03
C VAL A 75 -4.02 -7.06 4.09
N ARG A 76 -5.25 -7.17 4.59
CA ARG A 76 -5.59 -8.11 5.66
C ARG A 76 -5.18 -9.55 5.30
N GLU A 77 -4.59 -10.29 6.24
CA GLU A 77 -4.01 -11.61 5.98
C GLU A 77 -5.01 -12.65 5.48
N CYS A 78 -6.30 -12.47 5.79
CA CYS A 78 -7.39 -13.34 5.37
C CYS A 78 -7.64 -13.35 3.85
N PHE A 79 -7.01 -12.40 3.13
CA PHE A 79 -6.97 -12.33 1.67
C PHE A 79 -5.73 -13.02 1.10
N GLU A 80 -5.94 -13.77 0.02
CA GLU A 80 -4.85 -14.32 -0.77
C GLU A 80 -4.35 -13.24 -1.72
N CYS A 81 -3.10 -12.82 -1.54
CA CYS A 81 -2.51 -11.67 -2.22
C CYS A 81 -1.27 -12.10 -2.98
N LEU A 82 -1.08 -11.53 -4.16
CA LEU A 82 0.12 -11.68 -4.99
C LEU A 82 0.63 -10.29 -5.37
N GLU A 83 1.86 -9.98 -5.00
CA GLU A 83 2.52 -8.77 -5.48
C GLU A 83 2.76 -8.89 -6.99
N LEU A 84 2.39 -7.84 -7.72
CA LEU A 84 2.67 -7.70 -9.14
C LEU A 84 3.83 -6.73 -9.29
N ASN A 85 4.98 -7.27 -9.71
CA ASN A 85 6.14 -6.46 -10.02
C ASN A 85 5.93 -5.84 -11.41
N ASP A 86 5.76 -4.52 -11.47
CA ASP A 86 5.68 -3.76 -12.73
C ASP A 86 7.03 -3.68 -13.45
N GLY A 87 8.14 -4.09 -12.81
CA GLY A 87 9.48 -4.08 -13.37
C GLY A 87 10.07 -2.68 -13.62
N ASP A 88 9.30 -1.61 -13.34
CA ASP A 88 9.69 -0.25 -13.65
C ASP A 88 9.93 0.56 -12.38
N ASN A 89 11.18 0.54 -11.93
CA ASN A 89 11.63 1.30 -10.76
C ASN A 89 11.62 2.83 -10.97
N ARG A 90 11.20 3.33 -12.14
CA ARG A 90 11.10 4.78 -12.43
C ARG A 90 9.86 5.41 -11.81
N VAL A 91 8.83 4.61 -11.51
CA VAL A 91 7.60 5.05 -10.85
C VAL A 91 7.51 4.50 -9.43
N GLU A 92 7.06 5.34 -8.51
CA GLU A 92 6.78 4.91 -7.14
C GLU A 92 5.37 4.30 -7.10
N CYS A 93 5.21 3.12 -7.74
CA CYS A 93 3.98 2.34 -7.76
C CYS A 93 4.16 0.98 -7.10
N LEU A 94 3.07 0.43 -6.57
CA LEU A 94 3.01 -0.93 -6.03
C LEU A 94 1.64 -1.50 -6.36
N TRP A 95 1.62 -2.70 -6.93
CA TRP A 95 0.41 -3.38 -7.35
C TRP A 95 0.29 -4.73 -6.66
N VAL A 96 -0.89 -5.04 -6.13
CA VAL A 96 -1.22 -6.31 -5.49
C VAL A 96 -2.50 -6.86 -6.07
N ARG A 97 -2.45 -8.11 -6.50
CA ARG A 97 -3.61 -8.89 -6.92
C ARG A 97 -4.18 -9.64 -5.72
N ILE A 98 -5.41 -9.32 -5.36
CA ILE A 98 -6.18 -10.04 -4.35
C ILE A 98 -7.07 -11.06 -5.06
N ARG A 99 -6.90 -12.35 -4.74
CA ARG A 99 -7.68 -13.41 -5.38
C ARG A 99 -9.13 -13.43 -4.88
N GLY A 100 -10.05 -13.53 -5.82
CA GLY A 100 -11.46 -13.71 -5.53
C GLY A 100 -11.73 -15.09 -4.94
N LYS A 101 -12.58 -15.16 -3.91
CA LYS A 101 -13.07 -16.45 -3.39
C LYS A 101 -14.30 -16.92 -4.18
N ALA A 102 -14.48 -18.24 -4.27
CA ALA A 102 -15.67 -18.88 -4.81
C ALA A 102 -16.05 -18.42 -6.24
N ASN A 103 -15.08 -18.49 -7.17
CA ASN A 103 -15.24 -18.10 -8.59
C ASN A 103 -15.56 -16.62 -8.83
N LYS A 104 -15.37 -15.75 -7.83
CA LYS A 104 -15.40 -14.31 -8.04
C LYS A 104 -14.12 -13.88 -8.76
N ALA A 105 -14.23 -12.81 -9.55
CA ALA A 105 -13.08 -12.20 -10.21
C ALA A 105 -12.06 -11.72 -9.19
N ASP A 106 -10.79 -11.78 -9.58
CA ASP A 106 -9.70 -11.20 -8.81
C ASP A 106 -9.76 -9.68 -8.87
N ILE A 107 -9.28 -9.03 -7.81
CA ILE A 107 -9.23 -7.57 -7.69
C ILE A 107 -7.77 -7.15 -7.70
N MET A 108 -7.44 -6.17 -8.53
CA MET A 108 -6.12 -5.56 -8.56
C MET A 108 -6.17 -4.23 -7.82
N VAL A 109 -5.25 -4.05 -6.88
CA VAL A 109 -5.15 -2.86 -6.04
C VAL A 109 -3.77 -2.27 -6.25
N GLY A 110 -3.73 -1.01 -6.64
CA GLY A 110 -2.50 -0.26 -6.84
C GLY A 110 -2.44 0.94 -5.94
N VAL A 111 -1.24 1.26 -5.47
CA VAL A 111 -0.92 2.56 -4.91
C VAL A 111 0.23 3.15 -5.72
N CYS A 112 0.04 4.39 -6.15
CA CYS A 112 0.96 5.06 -7.04
C CYS A 112 1.18 6.48 -6.53
N TYR A 113 2.43 6.88 -6.44
CA TYR A 113 2.83 8.21 -6.04
C TYR A 113 3.67 8.86 -7.14
N ARG A 114 3.28 10.07 -7.52
CA ARG A 114 3.97 10.89 -8.51
C ARG A 114 4.71 12.03 -7.79
N PRO A 115 6.04 11.99 -7.67
CA PRO A 115 6.81 13.08 -7.08
C PRO A 115 6.61 14.40 -7.87
N PRO A 116 6.62 15.57 -7.20
CA PRO A 116 6.37 16.86 -7.85
C PRO A 116 7.42 17.24 -8.90
N ASN A 117 8.63 16.68 -8.81
CA ASN A 117 9.74 16.91 -9.75
C ASN A 117 9.92 15.77 -10.78
N GLN A 118 8.90 14.92 -10.95
CA GLN A 118 8.95 13.83 -11.93
C GLN A 118 8.71 14.37 -13.35
N GLY A 119 9.54 13.95 -14.31
CA GLY A 119 9.40 14.36 -15.72
C GLY A 119 8.24 13.66 -16.41
N GLU A 120 7.66 14.31 -17.42
CA GLU A 120 6.47 13.85 -18.15
C GLU A 120 6.61 12.43 -18.73
N GLU A 121 7.81 12.01 -19.15
CA GLU A 121 8.05 10.63 -19.65
C GLU A 121 7.72 9.55 -18.63
N ALA A 122 7.89 9.84 -17.33
CA ALA A 122 7.55 8.89 -16.28
C ALA A 122 6.06 8.92 -15.91
N ASP A 123 5.33 9.96 -16.32
CA ASP A 123 3.88 10.02 -16.17
C ASP A 123 3.18 9.01 -17.08
N GLU A 124 3.68 8.84 -18.31
CA GLU A 124 3.15 7.88 -19.27
C GLU A 124 3.15 6.44 -18.74
N ILE A 125 4.06 6.12 -17.82
CA ILE A 125 4.17 4.79 -17.19
C ILE A 125 2.98 4.54 -16.25
N PHE A 126 2.41 5.56 -15.60
CA PHE A 126 1.21 5.41 -14.77
C PHE A 126 -0.06 5.13 -15.58
N TYR A 127 -0.05 5.44 -16.88
CA TYR A 127 -1.22 5.34 -17.76
C TYR A 127 -1.18 4.13 -18.70
N LYS A 128 -0.14 3.29 -18.62
CA LYS A 128 -0.02 2.04 -19.39
C LYS A 128 -0.70 0.87 -18.67
#